data_AF-A6T2Y1-F1
#
_entry.id   AF-A6T2Y1-F1
#
_cell.length_a   1.000
_cell.length_b   1.000
_cell.length_c   1.000
_cell.angle_alpha   90.00
_cell.angle_beta   90.00
_cell.angle_gamma   90.00
#
_symmetry.space_group_name_H-M   'P 1'
#
loop_
_entity.id
_entity.type
_entity.pdbx_description
1 polymer ?
#
loop_
_entity_poly.entity_id
_entity_poly.type
_entity_poly.pdbx_seq_one_letter_code
_entity_poly.pdbx_strand_id
1 'polypeptide(L)'
;MQLNKNVVYKALGISLCVFCISFAAGLASAADTALSNYQQDRAACMDGRSAQDRATCLRDAGAALNEARHGKLKDDDASVYQKNAQIRCNALPDADRPDCIRRMSGQDTTVSGSVSGGGVLRETTTIHVAPPPPATAPVEPMYPNMPAGSAPR
;
A
#
# COMPACT_ATOMS: atom_id res chain seq x y z
N MET A 1 53.44 28.84 43.33
CA MET A 1 52.93 29.40 42.07
C MET A 1 51.46 29.01 41.93
N GLN A 2 50.55 29.94 42.24
CA GLN A 2 49.12 29.73 42.09
C GLN A 2 48.72 30.10 40.65
N LEU A 3 48.33 29.11 39.85
CA LEU A 3 47.81 29.33 38.50
C LEU A 3 46.46 30.04 38.58
N ASN A 4 46.35 31.19 37.90
CA ASN A 4 45.18 32.05 37.95
C ASN A 4 44.02 31.42 37.16
N LYS A 5 43.05 30.83 37.87
CA LYS A 5 41.86 30.15 37.33
C LYS A 5 41.03 31.01 36.36
N ASN A 6 41.21 32.34 36.41
CA ASN A 6 40.53 33.31 35.55
C ASN A 6 40.96 33.26 34.07
N VAL A 7 42.11 32.65 33.75
CA VAL A 7 42.58 32.47 32.36
C VAL A 7 41.91 31.25 31.71
N VAL A 8 41.65 30.19 32.48
CA VAL A 8 40.98 28.98 32.00
C VAL A 8 39.52 29.24 31.66
N TYR A 9 38.82 30.04 32.47
CA TYR A 9 37.41 30.38 32.23
C TYR A 9 37.19 31.31 31.03
N LYS A 10 38.20 32.07 30.59
CA LYS A 10 38.09 32.94 29.40
C LYS A 10 38.35 32.20 28.08
N ALA A 11 39.04 31.06 28.10
CA ALA A 11 39.30 30.26 26.91
C ALA A 11 38.21 29.22 26.60
N LEU A 12 37.28 28.96 27.53
CA LEU A 12 36.18 28.00 27.37
C LEU A 12 34.80 28.68 27.15
N GLY A 13 34.76 29.98 26.89
CA GLY A 13 33.53 30.77 26.70
C GLY A 13 33.21 31.16 25.26
N ILE A 14 33.99 30.71 24.27
CA ILE A 14 33.83 31.07 22.85
C ILE A 14 33.90 29.82 21.97
N SER A 15 33.25 28.73 22.38
CA SER A 15 33.10 27.54 21.52
C SER A 15 31.73 26.86 21.70
N LEU A 16 30.70 27.64 22.03
CA LEU A 16 29.33 27.16 22.19
C LEU A 16 28.30 28.14 21.60
N CYS A 17 28.61 28.76 20.46
CA CYS A 17 27.66 29.62 19.73
C CYS A 17 27.73 29.43 18.20
N VAL A 18 28.29 28.33 17.70
CA VAL A 18 28.38 28.05 16.25
C VAL A 18 27.84 26.64 15.92
N PHE A 19 26.72 26.26 16.52
CA PHE A 19 26.01 25.02 16.16
C PHE A 19 24.48 25.16 16.10
N CYS A 20 23.97 26.39 15.98
CA CYS A 20 22.52 26.66 16.01
C CYS A 20 21.90 27.13 14.68
N ILE A 21 22.61 27.11 13.54
CA ILE A 21 22.09 27.68 12.28
C ILE A 21 21.57 26.62 11.28
N SER A 22 21.73 25.32 11.53
CA SER A 22 21.44 24.31 10.50
C SER A 22 19.96 23.88 10.37
N PHE A 23 19.00 24.52 11.07
CA PHE A 23 17.58 24.08 11.04
C PHE A 23 16.67 24.90 10.11
N ALA A 24 17.22 25.77 9.24
CA ALA A 24 16.43 26.53 8.27
C ALA A 24 16.37 25.90 6.85
N ALA A 25 17.19 24.89 6.57
CA ALA A 25 17.30 24.30 5.22
C ALA A 25 16.12 23.39 4.83
N GLY A 26 15.31 22.93 5.79
CA GLY A 26 14.20 22.01 5.52
C GLY A 26 12.90 22.66 5.02
N LEU A 27 12.67 23.95 5.32
CA LEU A 27 11.44 24.64 4.91
C LEU A 27 11.52 25.21 3.49
N ALA A 28 12.71 25.71 3.11
CA ALA A 28 12.95 26.22 1.75
C ALA A 28 12.81 25.10 0.71
N SER A 29 13.37 23.92 0.99
CA SER A 29 13.32 22.78 0.07
C SER A 29 11.89 22.24 -0.16
N ALA A 30 11.03 22.25 0.86
CA ALA A 30 9.64 21.81 0.73
C ALA A 30 8.81 22.78 -0.14
N ALA A 31 8.99 24.10 0.05
CA ALA A 31 8.30 25.11 -0.74
C ALA A 31 8.74 25.11 -2.22
N ASP A 32 10.04 24.93 -2.48
CA ASP A 32 10.60 24.82 -3.83
C ASP A 32 10.09 23.56 -4.54
N THR A 33 10.01 22.43 -3.83
CA THR A 33 9.45 21.17 -4.35
C THR A 33 7.98 21.34 -4.71
N ALA A 34 7.18 21.97 -3.83
CA ALA A 34 5.77 22.22 -4.11
C ALA A 34 5.56 23.08 -5.36
N LEU A 35 6.39 24.11 -5.54
CA LEU A 35 6.33 24.96 -6.74
C LEU A 35 6.73 24.19 -8.00
N SER A 36 7.77 23.36 -7.93
CA SER A 36 8.21 22.49 -9.04
C SER A 36 7.09 21.54 -9.46
N ASN A 37 6.46 20.84 -8.52
CA ASN A 37 5.34 19.93 -8.80
C ASN A 37 4.17 20.67 -9.46
N TYR A 38 3.80 21.85 -8.94
CA TYR A 38 2.77 22.68 -9.57
C TYR A 38 3.11 23.07 -11.01
N GLN A 39 4.37 23.38 -11.32
CA GLN A 39 4.79 23.72 -12.69
C GLN A 39 4.68 22.51 -13.62
N GLN A 40 5.04 21.32 -13.13
CA GLN A 40 4.90 20.06 -13.88
C GLN A 40 3.42 19.74 -14.14
N ASP A 41 2.57 19.82 -13.11
CA ASP A 41 1.13 19.57 -13.22
C ASP A 41 0.48 20.57 -14.19
N ARG A 42 0.83 21.86 -14.07
CA ARG A 42 0.33 22.90 -14.97
C ARG A 42 0.73 22.62 -16.42
N ALA A 43 1.97 22.20 -16.67
CA ALA A 43 2.41 21.81 -18.00
C ALA A 43 1.61 20.61 -18.54
N ALA A 44 1.39 19.58 -17.73
CA ALA A 44 0.55 18.44 -18.09
C ALA A 44 -0.91 18.85 -18.40
N CYS A 45 -1.48 19.78 -17.64
CA CYS A 45 -2.81 20.36 -17.92
C CYS A 45 -2.82 21.11 -19.26
N MET A 46 -1.75 21.86 -19.57
CA MET A 46 -1.63 22.60 -20.82
C MET A 46 -1.36 21.71 -22.02
N ASP A 47 -0.73 20.55 -21.84
CA ASP A 47 -0.49 19.58 -22.91
C ASP A 47 -1.68 18.62 -23.12
N GLY A 48 -2.73 18.73 -22.30
CA GLY A 48 -3.89 17.83 -22.36
C GLY A 48 -3.59 16.40 -21.93
N ARG A 49 -2.55 16.20 -21.11
CA ARG A 49 -2.15 14.88 -20.58
C ARG A 49 -2.95 14.44 -19.36
N SER A 50 -3.85 15.30 -18.86
CA SER A 50 -4.81 14.95 -17.81
C SER A 50 -6.05 14.30 -18.42
N ALA A 51 -6.65 13.35 -17.70
CA ALA A 51 -7.94 12.75 -18.05
C ALA A 51 -9.15 13.68 -17.73
N GLN A 52 -8.90 14.82 -17.07
CA GLN A 52 -9.90 15.82 -16.71
C GLN A 52 -9.89 17.02 -17.69
N ASP A 53 -10.92 17.88 -17.64
CA ASP A 53 -10.89 19.14 -18.38
C ASP A 53 -9.79 20.07 -17.87
N ARG A 54 -9.24 20.91 -18.76
CA ARG A 54 -8.10 21.78 -18.44
C ARG A 54 -8.38 22.71 -17.25
N ALA A 55 -9.60 23.24 -17.13
CA ALA A 55 -9.91 24.19 -16.07
C ALA A 55 -9.95 23.51 -14.70
N THR A 56 -10.52 22.30 -14.63
CA THR A 56 -10.47 21.45 -13.43
C THR A 56 -9.04 21.03 -13.09
N CYS A 57 -8.26 20.58 -14.09
CA CYS A 57 -6.85 20.22 -13.88
C CYS A 57 -6.04 21.36 -13.26
N LEU A 58 -6.19 22.59 -13.79
CA LEU A 58 -5.49 23.77 -13.27
C LEU A 58 -5.98 24.15 -11.86
N ARG A 59 -7.26 23.96 -11.56
CA ARG A 59 -7.83 24.17 -10.23
C ARG A 59 -7.23 23.19 -9.22
N ASP A 60 -7.18 21.91 -9.58
CA ASP A 60 -6.65 20.84 -8.74
C ASP A 60 -5.14 21.04 -8.47
N ALA A 61 -4.37 21.39 -9.51
CA ALA A 61 -2.94 21.73 -9.37
C ALA A 61 -2.72 22.94 -8.43
N GLY A 62 -3.56 23.97 -8.55
CA GLY A 62 -3.51 25.14 -7.67
C GLY A 62 -3.88 24.81 -6.21
N ALA A 63 -4.88 23.94 -6.02
CA ALA A 63 -5.26 23.44 -4.70
C ALA A 63 -4.14 22.62 -4.05
N ALA A 64 -3.49 21.73 -4.82
CA ALA A 64 -2.34 20.96 -4.36
C ALA A 64 -1.18 21.87 -3.92
N LEU A 65 -0.85 22.92 -4.69
CA LEU A 65 0.16 23.91 -4.29
C LEU A 65 -0.23 24.62 -2.99
N ASN A 66 -1.50 25.02 -2.85
CA ASN A 66 -1.98 25.71 -1.66
C ASN A 66 -1.83 24.83 -0.42
N GLU A 67 -2.30 23.59 -0.47
CA GLU A 67 -2.23 22.65 0.65
C GLU A 67 -0.77 22.26 0.97
N ALA A 68 0.10 22.16 -0.04
CA ALA A 68 1.54 21.93 0.16
C ALA A 68 2.21 23.10 0.90
N ARG A 69 1.86 24.35 0.56
CA ARG A 69 2.36 25.54 1.28
C ARG A 69 1.88 25.60 2.73
N HIS A 70 0.70 25.06 3.03
CA HIS A 70 0.20 24.93 4.39
C HIS A 70 0.78 23.73 5.15
N GLY A 71 1.70 22.97 4.53
CA GLY A 71 2.31 21.77 5.14
C GLY A 71 1.32 20.62 5.35
N LYS A 72 0.20 20.62 4.60
CA LYS A 72 -0.88 19.64 4.71
C LYS A 72 -0.75 18.50 3.71
N LEU A 73 -0.04 18.69 2.60
CA LEU A 73 0.43 17.55 1.81
C LEU A 73 1.61 16.91 2.54
N LYS A 74 1.40 15.69 2.99
CA LYS A 74 2.45 14.82 3.48
C LYS A 74 2.41 13.56 2.63
N ASP A 75 3.54 13.22 2.04
CA ASP A 75 3.73 11.86 1.55
C ASP A 75 3.98 11.00 2.79
N ASP A 76 3.17 9.96 2.95
CA ASP A 76 3.44 8.95 3.96
C ASP A 76 4.45 7.92 3.42
N ASP A 77 5.13 7.22 4.34
CA ASP A 77 6.02 6.14 3.98
C ASP A 77 5.27 4.99 3.27
N ALA A 78 5.96 4.27 2.39
CA ALA A 78 5.42 3.09 1.71
C ALA A 78 4.79 2.06 2.67
N SER A 79 5.36 1.95 3.89
CA SER A 79 4.87 1.09 4.96
C SER A 79 3.48 1.50 5.48
N VAL A 80 3.18 2.80 5.52
CA VAL A 80 1.87 3.34 5.92
C VAL A 80 0.82 2.96 4.89
N TYR A 81 1.13 3.12 3.58
CA TYR A 81 0.21 2.71 2.53
C TYR A 81 -0.08 1.21 2.56
N GLN A 82 0.94 0.38 2.82
CA GLN A 82 0.78 -1.06 2.97
C GLN A 82 -0.07 -1.41 4.20
N LYS A 83 0.16 -0.74 5.33
CA LYS A 83 -0.65 -0.92 6.54
C LYS A 83 -2.11 -0.52 6.29
N ASN A 84 -2.36 0.62 5.67
CA ASN A 84 -3.70 1.07 5.30
C ASN A 84 -4.38 0.08 4.34
N ALA A 85 -3.61 -0.54 3.44
CA ALA A 85 -4.11 -1.61 2.59
C ALA A 85 -4.57 -2.84 3.38
N GLN A 86 -3.79 -3.26 4.38
CA GLN A 86 -4.16 -4.38 5.25
C GLN A 86 -5.37 -4.05 6.14
N ILE A 87 -5.46 -2.81 6.65
CA ILE A 87 -6.61 -2.37 7.47
C ILE A 87 -7.92 -2.51 6.70
N ARG A 88 -7.94 -2.24 5.39
CA ARG A 88 -9.14 -2.44 4.57
C ARG A 88 -9.60 -3.90 4.53
N CYS A 89 -8.68 -4.85 4.58
CA CYS A 89 -9.03 -6.27 4.65
C CYS A 89 -9.69 -6.65 5.98
N ASN A 90 -9.54 -5.83 7.03
CA ASN A 90 -10.10 -6.17 8.33
C ASN A 90 -11.63 -6.14 8.39
N ALA A 91 -12.27 -5.46 7.43
CA ALA A 91 -13.73 -5.39 7.32
C ALA A 91 -14.36 -6.67 6.72
N LEU A 92 -13.55 -7.60 6.21
CA LEU A 92 -14.03 -8.84 5.62
C LEU A 92 -14.29 -9.94 6.68
N PRO A 93 -15.15 -10.93 6.37
CA PRO A 93 -15.26 -12.15 7.16
C PRO A 93 -13.91 -12.87 7.30
N ASP A 94 -13.75 -13.65 8.38
CA ASP A 94 -12.49 -14.34 8.67
C ASP A 94 -12.03 -15.30 7.57
N ALA A 95 -12.98 -15.92 6.87
CA ALA A 95 -12.69 -16.81 5.75
C ALA A 95 -12.05 -16.08 4.55
N ASP A 96 -12.43 -14.82 4.30
CA ASP A 96 -12.00 -14.05 3.12
C ASP A 96 -10.82 -13.12 3.39
N ARG A 97 -10.62 -12.77 4.67
CA ARG A 97 -9.51 -11.94 5.16
C ARG A 97 -8.13 -12.40 4.66
N PRO A 98 -7.73 -13.69 4.75
CA PRO A 98 -6.39 -14.11 4.31
C PRO A 98 -6.15 -13.87 2.82
N ASP A 99 -7.15 -14.09 1.97
CA ASP A 99 -6.98 -13.90 0.52
C ASP A 99 -6.98 -12.43 0.11
N CYS A 100 -7.73 -11.57 0.83
CA CYS A 100 -7.56 -10.13 0.70
C CYS A 100 -6.14 -9.68 1.05
N ILE A 101 -5.59 -10.15 2.17
CA ILE A 101 -4.23 -9.79 2.59
C ILE A 101 -3.21 -10.25 1.55
N ARG A 102 -3.33 -11.46 1.01
CA ARG A 102 -2.46 -12.00 -0.06
C ARG A 102 -2.47 -11.12 -1.30
N ARG A 103 -3.66 -10.75 -1.78
CA ARG A 103 -3.85 -9.88 -2.94
C ARG A 103 -3.30 -8.46 -2.72
N MET A 104 -3.45 -7.93 -1.51
CA MET A 104 -2.98 -6.59 -1.17
C MET A 104 -1.49 -6.53 -0.85
N SER A 105 -0.88 -7.62 -0.37
CA SER A 105 0.58 -7.72 -0.17
C SER A 105 1.33 -7.90 -1.48
N GLY A 106 0.66 -8.34 -2.55
CA GLY A 106 1.26 -8.64 -3.85
C GLY A 106 1.87 -10.03 -3.94
N GLN A 107 1.72 -10.85 -2.90
CA GLN A 107 2.18 -12.24 -2.91
C GLN A 107 1.35 -13.05 -3.93
N ASP A 108 2.03 -13.73 -4.86
CA ASP A 108 1.40 -14.56 -5.91
C ASP A 108 0.26 -13.83 -6.66
N THR A 109 0.42 -12.52 -6.86
CA THR A 109 -0.62 -11.63 -7.39
C THR A 109 -0.19 -11.03 -8.72
N THR A 110 -1.04 -11.17 -9.72
CA THR A 110 -0.88 -10.49 -11.01
C THR A 110 -1.52 -9.10 -10.94
N VAL A 111 -0.79 -8.08 -11.40
CA VAL A 111 -1.27 -6.69 -11.45
C VAL A 111 -1.40 -6.24 -12.90
N SER A 112 -2.55 -5.68 -13.26
CA SER A 112 -2.83 -5.19 -14.61
C SER A 112 -3.59 -3.87 -14.59
N GLY A 113 -3.56 -3.14 -15.71
CA GLY A 113 -4.17 -1.81 -15.84
C GLY A 113 -3.26 -0.67 -15.38
N SER A 114 -3.84 0.52 -15.29
CA SER A 114 -3.14 1.74 -14.86
C SER A 114 -4.14 2.75 -14.31
N VAL A 115 -3.65 3.68 -13.48
CA VAL A 115 -4.50 4.77 -12.96
C VAL A 115 -5.06 5.62 -14.08
N SER A 116 -4.24 5.97 -15.07
CA SER A 116 -4.69 6.73 -16.25
C SER A 116 -5.66 5.95 -17.14
N GLY A 117 -5.59 4.61 -17.14
CA GLY A 117 -6.49 3.71 -17.84
C GLY A 117 -7.80 3.41 -17.08
N GLY A 118 -8.03 4.04 -15.93
CA GLY A 118 -9.28 3.91 -15.17
C GLY A 118 -9.23 2.93 -14.00
N GLY A 119 -8.12 2.23 -13.78
CA GLY A 119 -7.98 1.35 -12.61
C GLY A 119 -6.81 0.39 -12.67
N VAL A 120 -6.44 -0.13 -11.50
CA VAL A 120 -5.45 -1.20 -11.32
C VAL A 120 -6.17 -2.42 -10.76
N LEU A 121 -6.12 -3.51 -11.51
CA LEU A 121 -6.66 -4.81 -11.11
C LEU A 121 -5.55 -5.64 -10.45
N ARG A 122 -5.93 -6.36 -9.40
CA ARG A 122 -5.05 -7.28 -8.66
C ARG A 122 -5.76 -8.62 -8.61
N GLU A 123 -5.12 -9.64 -9.15
CA GLU A 123 -5.69 -10.98 -9.25
C GLU A 123 -4.78 -11.99 -8.58
N THR A 124 -5.38 -12.87 -7.78
CA THR A 124 -4.71 -13.90 -7.02
C THR A 124 -5.53 -15.18 -7.15
N THR A 125 -4.90 -16.27 -7.57
CA THR A 125 -5.59 -17.55 -7.78
C THR A 125 -5.27 -18.49 -6.63
N THR A 126 -6.31 -18.97 -5.94
CA THR A 126 -6.19 -19.96 -4.86
C THR A 126 -6.82 -21.27 -5.29
N ILE A 127 -6.05 -22.36 -5.20
CA ILE A 127 -6.50 -23.70 -5.57
C ILE A 127 -6.87 -24.44 -4.29
N HIS A 128 -8.11 -24.90 -4.20
CA HIS A 128 -8.59 -25.73 -3.10
C HIS A 128 -8.67 -27.19 -3.56
N VAL A 129 -8.08 -28.10 -2.77
CA VAL A 129 -8.23 -29.54 -3.02
C VAL A 129 -9.62 -29.96 -2.58
N ALA A 130 -10.40 -30.56 -3.48
CA ALA A 130 -11.69 -31.11 -3.12
C ALA A 130 -11.52 -32.25 -2.10
N PRO A 131 -12.44 -32.40 -1.12
CA PRO A 131 -12.45 -33.58 -0.26
C PRO A 131 -12.50 -34.85 -1.12
N PRO A 132 -11.85 -35.96 -0.68
CA PRO A 132 -11.98 -37.22 -1.39
C PRO A 132 -13.46 -37.59 -1.49
N PRO A 133 -13.91 -38.16 -2.62
CA PRO A 133 -15.28 -38.63 -2.75
C PRO A 133 -15.57 -39.60 -1.59
N PRO A 134 -16.80 -39.60 -1.03
CA PRO A 134 -17.17 -40.56 -0.01
C PRO A 134 -16.85 -41.97 -0.52
N ALA A 135 -16.26 -42.79 0.34
CA ALA A 135 -16.00 -44.18 0.02
C ALA A 135 -17.31 -44.80 -0.48
N THR A 136 -17.36 -45.18 -1.76
CA THR A 136 -18.48 -45.94 -2.31
C THR A 136 -18.67 -47.14 -1.40
N ALA A 137 -19.84 -47.22 -0.75
CA ALA A 137 -20.23 -48.42 -0.03
C ALA A 137 -20.04 -49.61 -0.98
N PRO A 138 -19.57 -50.78 -0.48
CA PRO A 138 -19.48 -51.98 -1.31
C PRO A 138 -20.82 -52.16 -2.02
N VAL A 139 -20.79 -52.18 -3.36
CA VAL A 139 -21.96 -52.57 -4.13
C VAL A 139 -22.20 -54.02 -3.76
N GLU A 140 -23.16 -54.29 -2.88
CA GLU A 140 -23.60 -55.66 -2.63
C GLU A 140 -23.99 -56.25 -4.00
N PRO A 141 -23.34 -57.33 -4.45
CA PRO A 141 -23.75 -57.98 -5.68
C PRO A 141 -25.21 -58.40 -5.53
N MET A 142 -26.09 -57.80 -6.32
CA MET A 142 -27.44 -58.29 -6.56
C MET A 142 -27.30 -59.66 -7.24
N TYR A 143 -27.20 -60.72 -6.43
CA TYR A 143 -27.40 -62.07 -6.94
C TYR A 143 -28.89 -62.22 -7.28
N PRO A 144 -29.26 -62.59 -8.51
CA PRO A 144 -30.65 -62.90 -8.84
C PRO A 144 -31.10 -64.08 -7.98
N ASN A 145 -32.27 -63.94 -7.33
CA ASN A 145 -32.90 -65.00 -6.55
C ASN A 145 -33.10 -66.24 -7.45
N MET A 146 -32.25 -67.26 -7.30
CA MET A 146 -32.49 -68.56 -7.93
C MET A 146 -33.59 -69.28 -7.15
N PRO A 147 -34.66 -69.78 -7.80
CA PRO A 147 -35.69 -70.55 -7.11
C PRO A 147 -35.14 -71.90 -6.66
N ALA A 148 -35.50 -72.30 -5.44
CA ALA A 148 -35.13 -73.57 -4.84
C ALA A 148 -35.56 -74.75 -5.72
N GLY A 149 -34.60 -75.51 -6.24
CA GLY A 149 -34.85 -76.73 -6.99
C GLY A 149 -35.44 -77.82 -6.09
N SER A 150 -36.57 -78.39 -6.51
CA SER A 150 -37.21 -79.55 -5.90
C SER A 150 -36.36 -80.82 -6.09
N ALA A 151 -36.07 -81.52 -4.99
CA ALA A 151 -35.39 -82.82 -5.00
C ALA A 151 -36.27 -83.94 -5.62
N PRO A 152 -35.70 -84.89 -6.39
CA PRO A 152 -36.43 -86.06 -6.84
C PRO A 152 -36.53 -87.11 -5.71
N ARG A 153 -37.66 -87.86 -5.74
CA ARG A 153 -38.00 -88.96 -4.82
C ARG A 153 -37.14 -90.20 -5.03
#